data_AF-A0A1H5SW16-F1
#
_entry.id   AF-A0A1H5SW16-F1
#
_cell.length_a   1.000
_cell.length_b   1.000
_cell.length_c   1.000
_cell.angle_alpha   90.00
_cell.angle_beta   90.00
_cell.angle_gamma   90.00
#
_symmetry.space_group_name_H-M   'P 1'
#
loop_
_entity.id
_entity.type
_entity.pdbx_description
1 polymer ?
#
loop_
_entity_poly.entity_id
_entity_poly.type
_entity_poly.pdbx_seq_one_letter_code
_entity_poly.pdbx_strand_id
1 'polypeptide(L)'
;MCTTCGCGGGEARIGAVFGGRKEARAAHQRAPAERPHRWRALSADPPAPGNARPLPTADTYGHPPAHRPPAADPAHVAAPTPTRMLEIERDLLARNDALAAANRAAFAARGIFALNLVSSPGSGKTSLLVRMLQALAGRIPAAVIEGDQQTEFDAERIRATGVPALQINTGKGCHLDAGMIARALARMDLAAGSLLLIENVGNLVCPAAFDLGEAHKVAILSVTEGEDKPLKYPDMFAAADLLLLNKVDLLPYLVFDARRAIDYALRVNPRLRVIQTSATTGAGVGEWIDWIEAGLAAARAGRGASA
;
A
#
# COMPACT_ATOMS: atom_id res chain seq x y z
N MET A 1 2.47 20.43 10.56
CA MET A 1 1.27 19.65 10.21
C MET A 1 1.12 19.68 8.69
N CYS A 2 0.86 18.56 8.04
CA CYS A 2 0.56 18.50 6.62
C CYS A 2 -0.69 19.34 6.34
N THR A 3 -0.54 20.36 5.49
CA THR A 3 -1.59 21.33 5.16
C THR A 3 -2.71 20.72 4.32
N THR A 4 -2.49 19.55 3.72
CA THR A 4 -3.45 18.86 2.85
C THR A 4 -4.47 18.02 3.63
N CYS A 5 -4.08 17.41 4.74
CA CYS A 5 -4.93 16.46 5.48
C CYS A 5 -4.99 16.70 7.00
N GLY A 6 -4.25 17.68 7.54
CA GLY A 6 -4.22 17.96 8.98
C GLY A 6 -3.37 16.98 9.81
N CYS A 7 -2.58 16.11 9.19
CA CYS A 7 -1.72 15.17 9.92
C CYS A 7 -0.36 15.77 10.33
N GLY A 8 0.00 15.72 11.61
CA GLY A 8 1.31 16.07 12.15
C GLY A 8 2.01 14.84 12.74
N GLY A 9 3.35 14.80 12.60
CA GLY A 9 4.27 13.79 13.15
C GLY A 9 4.28 12.48 12.35
N GLY A 10 5.47 11.91 12.10
CA GLY A 10 5.68 10.68 11.30
C GLY A 10 5.17 9.38 11.92
N GLU A 11 4.14 9.44 12.77
CA GLU A 11 3.52 8.27 13.41
C GLU A 11 2.24 7.86 12.67
N ALA A 12 2.03 6.54 12.56
CA ALA A 12 0.85 5.99 11.94
C ALA A 12 -0.41 6.30 12.75
N ARG A 13 -1.46 6.79 12.09
CA ARG A 13 -2.75 7.13 12.69
C ARG A 13 -3.80 6.09 12.35
N ILE A 14 -4.54 5.66 13.35
CA ILE A 14 -5.60 4.64 13.20
C ILE A 14 -6.96 5.34 13.32
N GLY A 15 -7.81 5.15 12.31
CA GLY A 15 -9.15 5.74 12.20
C GLY A 15 -10.22 4.99 13.01
N ALA A 16 -11.49 5.33 12.76
CA ALA A 16 -12.67 4.69 13.34
C ALA A 16 -13.30 3.68 12.37
N VAL A 17 -13.90 2.60 12.89
CA VAL A 17 -14.42 1.47 12.10
C VAL A 17 -15.53 1.85 11.11
N PHE A 18 -16.40 2.80 11.49
CA PHE A 18 -17.49 3.30 10.64
C PHE A 18 -17.28 4.75 10.18
N GLY A 19 -16.05 5.27 10.33
CA GLY A 19 -15.75 6.69 10.13
C GLY A 19 -16.14 7.55 11.35
N GLY A 20 -15.52 8.73 11.47
CA GLY A 20 -15.87 9.72 12.49
C GLY A 20 -17.05 10.60 12.05
N ARG A 21 -17.85 11.10 13.01
CA ARG A 21 -18.78 12.21 12.76
C ARG A 21 -17.98 13.39 12.21
N LYS A 22 -18.27 13.80 10.99
CA LYS A 22 -17.76 15.07 10.45
C LYS A 22 -18.32 16.18 11.33
N GLU A 23 -17.48 16.84 12.13
CA GLU A 23 -17.82 18.21 12.51
C GLU A 23 -18.01 18.98 11.22
N ALA A 24 -19.21 19.48 11.02
CA ALA A 24 -19.57 20.28 9.87
C ALA A 24 -18.67 21.53 9.87
N ARG A 25 -17.58 21.48 9.11
CA ARG A 25 -16.86 22.70 8.75
C ARG A 25 -17.83 23.55 7.94
N ALA A 26 -18.19 24.69 8.52
CA ALA A 26 -19.00 25.72 7.91
C ALA A 26 -18.53 25.96 6.48
N ALA A 27 -19.49 25.99 5.55
CA ALA A 27 -19.28 26.32 4.16
C ALA A 27 -18.52 27.64 4.07
N HIS A 28 -17.28 27.59 3.59
CA HIS A 28 -16.58 28.80 3.18
C HIS A 28 -17.32 29.39 1.97
N GLN A 29 -17.66 30.66 2.12
CA GLN A 29 -18.31 31.49 1.14
C GLN A 29 -17.58 31.42 -0.21
N ARG A 30 -18.36 31.28 -1.29
CA ARG A 30 -17.88 31.27 -2.67
C ARG A 30 -17.03 32.51 -2.96
N ALA A 31 -15.78 32.30 -3.35
CA ALA A 31 -14.97 33.30 -4.05
C ALA A 31 -15.52 33.50 -5.48
N PRO A 32 -15.44 34.72 -6.06
CA PRO A 32 -15.99 35.01 -7.38
C PRO A 32 -15.16 34.34 -8.49
N ALA A 33 -15.84 34.04 -9.60
CA ALA A 33 -15.34 33.29 -10.75
C ALA A 33 -14.01 33.83 -11.31
N GLU A 34 -12.95 33.02 -11.23
CA GLU A 34 -11.73 33.25 -11.98
C GLU A 34 -11.91 32.91 -13.46
N ARG A 35 -11.42 33.82 -14.29
CA ARG A 35 -11.49 33.79 -15.76
C ARG A 35 -10.72 32.58 -16.32
N PRO A 36 -11.13 32.03 -17.49
CA PRO A 36 -10.44 30.87 -18.06
C PRO A 36 -9.00 31.24 -18.45
N HIS A 37 -8.04 30.47 -17.93
CA HIS A 37 -6.65 30.52 -18.39
C HIS A 37 -6.60 30.08 -19.86
N ARG A 38 -6.31 31.03 -20.76
CA ARG A 38 -5.88 30.72 -22.12
C ARG A 38 -4.44 30.22 -22.07
N TRP A 39 -4.19 29.02 -22.58
CA TRP A 39 -2.85 28.56 -22.93
C TRP A 39 -2.26 29.52 -23.97
N ARG A 40 -1.16 30.19 -23.60
CA ARG A 40 -0.41 31.05 -24.53
C ARG A 40 0.67 30.18 -25.17
N ALA A 41 0.56 29.93 -26.47
CA ALA A 41 1.64 29.33 -27.23
C ALA A 41 2.88 30.24 -27.14
N LEU A 42 4.06 29.64 -26.92
CA LEU A 42 5.33 30.33 -27.04
C LEU A 42 5.50 30.76 -28.51
N SER A 43 5.58 32.07 -28.75
CA SER A 43 5.86 32.61 -30.08
C SER A 43 7.23 32.13 -30.57
N ALA A 44 7.28 31.65 -31.81
CA ALA A 44 8.49 31.20 -32.49
C ALA A 44 9.26 32.35 -33.16
N ASP A 45 9.47 33.46 -32.44
CA ASP A 45 10.25 34.59 -32.95
C ASP A 45 11.62 34.65 -32.24
N PRO A 46 12.74 34.75 -32.99
CA PRO A 46 14.05 34.92 -32.40
C PRO A 46 14.21 36.32 -31.78
N PRO A 47 14.94 36.46 -30.66
CA PRO A 47 15.16 37.76 -30.05
C PRO A 47 16.04 38.66 -30.94
N ALA A 48 15.70 39.96 -30.97
CA ALA A 48 16.45 41.00 -31.68
C ALA A 48 17.88 41.20 -31.11
N PRO A 49 18.85 41.68 -31.92
CA PRO A 49 20.23 41.81 -31.49
C PRO A 49 20.41 43.03 -30.58
N GLY A 50 20.42 42.79 -29.27
CA GLY A 50 20.79 43.78 -28.26
C GLY A 50 22.29 43.72 -27.97
N ASN A 51 23.02 44.78 -28.37
CA ASN A 51 24.25 45.31 -27.78
C ASN A 51 25.00 44.40 -26.78
N ALA A 52 25.90 43.58 -27.31
CA ALA A 52 26.86 42.79 -26.55
C ALA A 52 27.83 43.69 -25.77
N ARG A 53 27.82 43.54 -24.44
CA ARG A 53 28.87 44.05 -23.56
C ARG A 53 30.09 43.13 -23.68
N PRO A 54 31.33 43.65 -23.80
CA PRO A 54 32.49 42.77 -23.88
C PRO A 54 32.70 41.99 -22.57
N LEU A 55 33.03 40.70 -22.70
CA LEU A 55 33.43 39.85 -21.58
C LEU A 55 34.80 40.32 -21.03
N PRO A 56 35.00 40.36 -19.72
CA PRO A 56 36.30 40.66 -19.13
C PRO A 56 37.30 39.53 -19.40
N THR A 57 38.54 39.90 -19.72
CA THR A 57 39.68 39.00 -19.95
C THR A 57 40.21 38.38 -18.65
N ALA A 58 40.88 37.23 -18.77
CA ALA A 58 41.12 36.24 -17.73
C ALA A 58 42.17 36.57 -16.64
N ASP A 59 42.53 37.83 -16.39
CA ASP A 59 43.69 38.18 -15.54
C ASP A 59 43.38 39.05 -14.31
N THR A 60 42.20 38.91 -13.69
CA THR A 60 41.87 39.62 -12.44
C THR A 60 41.12 38.75 -11.41
N TYR A 61 41.66 37.59 -11.05
CA TYR A 61 41.26 36.90 -9.83
C TYR A 61 42.25 37.22 -8.70
N GLY A 62 42.00 38.32 -8.00
CA GLY A 62 42.60 38.58 -6.70
C GLY A 62 41.99 37.63 -5.66
N HIS A 63 42.83 36.88 -4.93
CA HIS A 63 42.41 36.04 -3.82
C HIS A 63 41.73 36.88 -2.72
N PRO A 64 40.50 36.55 -2.27
CA PRO A 64 39.98 37.08 -1.02
C PRO A 64 40.69 36.44 0.18
N PRO A 65 40.90 37.16 1.29
CA PRO A 65 41.54 36.60 2.48
C PRO A 65 40.68 35.49 3.10
N ALA A 66 41.36 34.49 3.66
CA ALA A 66 40.78 33.27 4.20
C ALA A 66 39.60 33.52 5.16
N HIS A 67 38.42 33.01 4.79
CA HIS A 67 37.31 32.88 5.72
C HIS A 67 37.67 31.85 6.80
N ARG A 68 37.67 32.32 8.06
CA ARG A 68 37.74 31.49 9.27
C ARG A 68 36.59 30.47 9.25
N PRO A 69 36.83 29.17 9.48
CA PRO A 69 35.76 28.18 9.49
C PRO A 69 34.77 28.50 10.63
N PRO A 70 33.45 28.41 10.38
CA PRO A 70 32.47 28.51 11.45
C PRO A 70 32.67 27.35 12.45
N ALA A 71 32.49 27.64 13.73
CA ALA A 71 32.60 26.67 14.80
C ALA A 71 31.63 25.49 14.55
N ALA A 72 32.12 24.27 14.74
CA ALA A 72 31.35 23.05 14.56
C ALA A 72 30.13 23.03 15.50
N ASP A 73 28.96 22.90 14.89
CA ASP A 73 27.68 22.67 15.55
C ASP A 73 27.65 21.23 16.11
N PRO A 74 27.43 21.01 17.41
CA PRO A 74 27.49 19.68 18.01
C PRO A 74 26.15 18.95 17.81
N ALA A 75 25.83 18.57 16.57
CA ALA A 75 24.68 17.72 16.28
C ALA A 75 24.83 16.90 14.99
N HIS A 76 26.04 16.41 14.70
CA HIS A 76 26.19 15.30 13.76
C HIS A 76 25.96 13.99 14.51
N VAL A 77 24.72 13.49 14.52
CA VAL A 77 24.46 12.08 14.87
C VAL A 77 25.17 11.23 13.82
N ALA A 78 26.27 10.60 14.21
CA ALA A 78 27.04 9.74 13.32
C ALA A 78 26.14 8.62 12.77
N ALA A 79 26.13 8.45 11.46
CA ALA A 79 25.42 7.34 10.83
C ALA A 79 25.93 6.01 11.39
N PRO A 80 25.05 5.02 11.67
CA PRO A 80 25.46 3.74 12.21
C PRO A 80 26.38 3.00 11.23
N THR A 81 27.28 2.19 11.77
CA THR A 81 28.14 1.31 10.96
C THR A 81 27.29 0.25 10.24
N PRO A 82 27.74 -0.31 9.10
CA PRO A 82 27.00 -1.33 8.37
C PRO A 82 26.58 -2.54 9.24
N THR A 83 27.46 -2.99 10.14
CA THR A 83 27.16 -4.08 11.09
C THR A 83 26.05 -3.71 12.07
N ARG A 84 26.12 -2.50 12.66
CA ARG A 84 25.09 -2.01 13.58
C ARG A 84 23.77 -1.77 12.87
N MET A 85 23.79 -1.38 11.59
CA MET A 85 22.59 -1.22 10.77
C MET A 85 21.90 -2.57 10.52
N LEU A 86 22.66 -3.61 10.18
CA LEU A 86 22.14 -4.98 10.02
C LEU A 86 21.57 -5.54 11.33
N GLU A 87 22.21 -5.29 12.48
CA GLU A 87 21.69 -5.67 13.79
C GLU A 87 20.35 -4.98 14.08
N ILE A 88 20.26 -3.67 13.85
CA ILE A 88 19.02 -2.91 14.03
C ILE A 88 17.90 -3.44 13.12
N GLU A 89 18.20 -3.72 11.85
CA GLU A 89 17.22 -4.29 10.91
C GLU A 89 16.71 -5.66 11.39
N ARG A 90 17.61 -6.54 11.84
CA ARG A 90 17.25 -7.85 12.38
C ARG A 90 16.40 -7.75 13.64
N ASP A 91 16.75 -6.85 14.55
CA ASP A 91 16.01 -6.64 15.79
C ASP A 91 14.60 -6.09 15.52
N LEU A 92 14.46 -5.20 14.54
CA LEU A 92 13.17 -4.67 14.10
C LEU A 92 12.28 -5.78 13.51
N LEU A 93 12.83 -6.62 12.62
CA LEU A 93 12.10 -7.73 12.03
C LEU A 93 11.73 -8.79 13.07
N ALA A 94 12.66 -9.17 13.96
CA ALA A 94 12.39 -10.13 15.02
C ALA A 94 11.28 -9.63 15.99
N ARG A 95 11.26 -8.33 16.30
CA ARG A 95 10.18 -7.73 17.09
C ARG A 95 8.85 -7.76 16.34
N ASN A 96 8.85 -7.50 15.03
CA ASN A 96 7.66 -7.62 14.20
C ASN A 96 7.13 -9.06 14.22
N ASP A 97 8.00 -10.05 14.05
CA ASP A 97 7.63 -11.47 13.99
C ASP A 97 6.99 -11.96 15.29
N ALA A 98 7.49 -11.50 16.44
CA ALA A 98 6.86 -11.80 17.73
C ALA A 98 5.42 -11.25 17.82
N LEU A 99 5.17 -10.04 17.29
CA LEU A 99 3.83 -9.45 17.23
C LEU A 99 2.95 -10.16 16.20
N ALA A 100 3.52 -10.56 15.06
CA ALA A 100 2.83 -11.31 14.02
C ALA A 100 2.37 -12.68 14.53
N ALA A 101 3.22 -13.38 15.28
CA ALA A 101 2.87 -14.63 15.95
C ALA A 101 1.72 -14.46 16.94
N ALA A 102 1.70 -13.37 17.71
CA ALA A 102 0.60 -13.06 18.62
C ALA A 102 -0.71 -12.77 17.87
N ASN A 103 -0.66 -11.97 16.79
CA ASN A 103 -1.82 -11.71 15.93
C ASN A 103 -2.37 -13.01 15.34
N ARG A 104 -1.50 -13.85 14.81
CA ARG A 104 -1.83 -15.16 14.23
C ARG A 104 -2.52 -16.06 15.25
N ALA A 105 -2.00 -16.14 16.48
CA ALA A 105 -2.63 -16.90 17.56
C ALA A 105 -4.02 -16.36 17.90
N ALA A 106 -4.19 -15.03 17.95
CA ALA A 106 -5.49 -14.40 18.19
C ALA A 106 -6.50 -14.68 17.06
N PHE A 107 -6.06 -14.69 15.80
CA PHE A 107 -6.89 -15.08 14.67
C PHE A 107 -7.29 -16.55 14.75
N ALA A 108 -6.33 -17.45 14.98
CA ALA A 108 -6.58 -18.89 15.09
C ALA A 108 -7.56 -19.23 16.22
N ALA A 109 -7.39 -18.63 17.41
CA ALA A 109 -8.29 -18.84 18.55
C ALA A 109 -9.75 -18.43 18.26
N ARG A 110 -9.96 -17.48 17.34
CA ARG A 110 -11.30 -17.02 16.91
C ARG A 110 -11.74 -17.65 15.59
N GLY A 111 -10.91 -18.49 14.95
CA GLY A 111 -11.15 -19.03 13.61
C GLY A 111 -11.27 -17.95 12.54
N ILE A 112 -10.60 -16.81 12.72
CA ILE A 112 -10.58 -15.70 11.76
C ILE A 112 -9.60 -16.06 10.65
N PHE A 113 -10.07 -15.98 9.40
CA PHE A 113 -9.21 -16.12 8.24
C PHE A 113 -8.74 -14.75 7.78
N ALA A 114 -7.48 -14.41 8.09
CA ALA A 114 -6.87 -13.12 7.78
C ALA A 114 -6.03 -13.20 6.49
N LEU A 115 -6.24 -12.26 5.57
CA LEU A 115 -5.51 -12.18 4.29
C LEU A 115 -4.84 -10.81 4.14
N ASN A 116 -3.59 -10.78 3.71
CA ASN A 116 -2.84 -9.55 3.43
C ASN A 116 -2.76 -9.31 1.92
N LEU A 117 -3.47 -8.29 1.43
CA LEU A 117 -3.49 -7.91 0.01
C LEU A 117 -2.36 -6.92 -0.27
N VAL A 118 -1.42 -7.31 -1.13
CA VAL A 118 -0.22 -6.56 -1.48
C VAL A 118 -0.13 -6.35 -2.98
N SER A 119 0.30 -5.18 -3.44
CA SER A 119 0.38 -4.85 -4.87
C SER A 119 1.22 -3.60 -5.10
N SER A 120 1.50 -3.26 -6.36
CA SER A 120 1.91 -1.89 -6.73
C SER A 120 0.75 -0.89 -6.53
N PRO A 121 1.03 0.42 -6.47
CA PRO A 121 0.00 1.44 -6.61
C PRO A 121 -0.76 1.27 -7.93
N GLY A 122 -2.10 1.41 -7.89
CA GLY A 122 -2.92 1.34 -9.10
C GLY A 122 -3.19 -0.06 -9.67
N SER A 123 -2.72 -1.14 -9.04
CA SER A 123 -3.04 -2.54 -9.46
C SER A 123 -4.52 -2.90 -9.32
N GLY A 124 -5.29 -2.07 -8.59
CA GLY A 124 -6.73 -2.20 -8.44
C GLY A 124 -7.19 -2.97 -7.20
N LYS A 125 -6.38 -3.01 -6.13
CA LYS A 125 -6.70 -3.71 -4.86
C LYS A 125 -8.09 -3.36 -4.33
N THR A 126 -8.33 -2.09 -4.02
CA THR A 126 -9.61 -1.64 -3.46
C THR A 126 -10.78 -1.92 -4.40
N SER A 127 -10.61 -1.73 -5.71
CA SER A 127 -11.69 -2.00 -6.68
C SER A 127 -12.04 -3.49 -6.74
N LEU A 128 -11.02 -4.35 -6.71
CA LEU A 128 -11.20 -5.81 -6.71
C LEU A 128 -11.80 -6.29 -5.38
N LEU A 129 -11.33 -5.75 -4.26
CA LEU A 129 -11.85 -6.01 -2.93
C LEU A 129 -13.31 -5.58 -2.81
N VAL A 130 -13.68 -4.36 -3.24
CA VAL A 130 -15.08 -3.88 -3.26
C VAL A 130 -15.95 -4.79 -4.12
N ARG A 131 -15.50 -5.17 -5.33
CA ARG A 131 -16.24 -6.09 -6.20
C ARG A 131 -16.46 -7.44 -5.53
N MET A 132 -15.44 -7.99 -4.87
CA MET A 132 -15.54 -9.26 -4.15
C MET A 132 -16.48 -9.17 -2.96
N LEU A 133 -16.40 -8.13 -2.14
CA LEU A 133 -17.30 -7.92 -1.00
C LEU A 133 -18.76 -7.77 -1.43
N GLN A 134 -19.01 -7.08 -2.55
CA GLN A 134 -20.35 -7.00 -3.15
C GLN A 134 -20.86 -8.37 -3.60
N ALA A 135 -20.01 -9.17 -4.25
CA ALA A 135 -20.36 -10.52 -4.69
C ALA A 135 -20.53 -11.51 -3.51
N LEU A 136 -19.81 -11.28 -2.41
CA LEU A 136 -19.97 -12.03 -1.17
C LEU A 136 -21.34 -11.77 -0.54
N ALA A 137 -21.92 -10.59 -0.75
CA ALA A 137 -23.29 -10.22 -0.38
C ALA A 137 -23.65 -10.53 1.10
N GLY A 138 -22.67 -10.38 2.00
CA GLY A 138 -22.86 -10.64 3.44
C GLY A 138 -23.00 -12.11 3.83
N ARG A 139 -22.78 -13.07 2.92
CA ARG A 139 -22.82 -14.51 3.22
C ARG A 139 -21.79 -14.93 4.28
N ILE A 140 -20.69 -14.18 4.38
CA ILE A 140 -19.64 -14.38 5.36
C ILE A 140 -19.44 -13.05 6.10
N PRO A 141 -19.41 -13.04 7.45
CA PRO A 141 -18.99 -11.87 8.20
C PRO A 141 -17.57 -11.48 7.79
N ALA A 142 -17.41 -10.24 7.33
CA ALA A 142 -16.13 -9.72 6.87
C ALA A 142 -15.82 -8.37 7.53
N ALA A 143 -14.54 -8.06 7.65
CA ALA A 143 -14.05 -6.74 8.02
C ALA A 143 -12.77 -6.43 7.24
N VAL A 144 -12.47 -5.14 7.11
CA VAL A 144 -11.28 -4.68 6.40
C VAL A 144 -10.43 -3.77 7.28
N ILE A 145 -9.12 -3.99 7.27
CA ILE A 145 -8.13 -3.00 7.67
C ILE A 145 -7.54 -2.44 6.38
N GLU A 146 -7.71 -1.14 6.16
CA GLU A 146 -7.16 -0.43 5.00
C GLU A 146 -5.90 0.30 5.46
N GLY A 147 -4.80 0.16 4.72
CA GLY A 147 -3.55 0.84 4.98
C GLY A 147 -3.09 1.66 3.78
N ASP A 148 -3.04 2.98 3.95
CA ASP A 148 -2.47 3.91 2.97
C ASP A 148 -1.62 4.97 3.68
N GLN A 149 -0.79 5.69 2.92
CA GLN A 149 0.01 6.78 3.47
C GLN A 149 -0.87 7.90 4.01
N GLN A 150 -1.94 8.23 3.28
CA GLN A 150 -2.83 9.35 3.55
C GLN A 150 -4.26 9.06 3.04
N THR A 151 -5.21 9.90 3.47
CA THR A 151 -6.63 9.89 3.07
C THR A 151 -7.45 8.75 3.69
N GLU A 152 -8.76 8.74 3.44
CA GLU A 152 -9.65 7.64 3.83
C GLU A 152 -10.49 7.15 2.64
N PHE A 153 -10.12 7.50 1.40
CA PHE A 153 -10.98 7.30 0.24
C PHE A 153 -11.25 5.82 -0.01
N ASP A 154 -10.25 4.98 0.16
CA ASP A 154 -10.40 3.54 -0.05
C ASP A 154 -11.21 2.92 1.09
N ALA A 155 -10.99 3.32 2.36
CA ALA A 155 -11.86 2.91 3.46
C ALA A 155 -13.32 3.34 3.29
N GLU A 156 -13.61 4.56 2.80
CA GLU A 156 -14.96 5.03 2.50
C GLU A 156 -15.64 4.19 1.42
N ARG A 157 -14.92 3.86 0.34
CA ARG A 157 -15.42 2.99 -0.74
C ARG A 157 -15.75 1.59 -0.23
N ILE A 158 -14.94 1.06 0.69
CA ILE A 158 -15.17 -0.25 1.29
C ILE A 158 -16.38 -0.21 2.21
N ARG A 159 -16.51 0.81 3.08
CA ARG A 159 -17.69 0.97 3.96
C ARG A 159 -18.98 1.10 3.18
N ALA A 160 -18.94 1.68 1.97
CA ALA A 160 -20.11 1.75 1.09
C ALA A 160 -20.65 0.38 0.65
N THR A 161 -19.88 -0.71 0.81
CA THR A 161 -20.36 -2.09 0.61
C THR A 161 -21.17 -2.63 1.81
N GLY A 162 -21.20 -1.91 2.93
CA GLY A 162 -21.78 -2.35 4.20
C GLY A 162 -20.79 -3.08 5.12
N VAL A 163 -19.58 -3.36 4.64
CA VAL A 163 -18.53 -4.04 5.41
C VAL A 163 -17.78 -3.03 6.29
N PRO A 164 -17.55 -3.31 7.59
CA PRO A 164 -16.76 -2.44 8.45
C PRO A 164 -15.32 -2.34 7.96
N ALA A 165 -14.80 -1.11 7.86
CA ALA A 165 -13.43 -0.86 7.41
C ALA A 165 -12.71 0.16 8.32
N LEU A 166 -11.55 -0.22 8.84
CA LEU A 166 -10.72 0.64 9.67
C LEU A 166 -9.49 1.11 8.90
N GLN A 167 -9.33 2.44 8.79
CA GLN A 167 -8.21 3.08 8.12
C GLN A 167 -6.95 3.12 9.02
N ILE A 168 -5.80 2.80 8.47
CA ILE A 168 -4.48 3.08 9.02
C ILE A 168 -3.76 4.01 8.06
N ASN A 169 -3.57 5.26 8.49
CA ASN A 169 -2.73 6.24 7.79
C ASN A 169 -1.28 6.05 8.25
N THR A 170 -0.43 5.45 7.42
CA THR A 170 0.96 5.13 7.77
C THR A 170 1.88 6.36 7.73
N GLY A 171 1.40 7.50 7.26
CA GLY A 171 2.19 8.72 7.15
C GLY A 171 3.23 8.60 6.04
N LYS A 172 4.49 8.39 6.42
CA LYS A 172 5.60 8.13 5.47
C LYS A 172 5.93 6.63 5.35
N GLY A 173 5.24 5.77 6.11
CA GLY A 173 5.44 4.33 6.05
C GLY A 173 5.12 3.77 4.66
N CYS A 174 5.93 2.81 4.20
CA CYS A 174 5.76 2.16 2.91
C CYS A 174 5.08 0.78 2.99
N HIS A 175 4.65 0.38 4.19
CA HIS A 175 4.02 -0.91 4.53
C HIS A 175 3.24 -0.78 5.85
N LEU A 176 2.38 -1.75 6.12
CA LEU A 176 1.84 -2.06 7.45
C LEU A 176 2.76 -3.04 8.19
N ASP A 177 2.83 -2.94 9.51
CA ASP A 177 3.53 -3.88 10.39
C ASP A 177 2.55 -4.59 11.36
N ALA A 178 2.99 -5.68 12.00
CA ALA A 178 2.15 -6.46 12.91
C ALA A 178 1.66 -5.65 14.13
N GLY A 179 2.43 -4.66 14.58
CA GLY A 179 2.04 -3.77 15.67
C GLY A 179 0.89 -2.82 15.28
N MET A 180 0.88 -2.32 14.04
CA MET A 180 -0.23 -1.55 13.47
C MET A 180 -1.50 -2.40 13.44
N ILE A 181 -1.39 -3.66 13.00
CA ILE A 181 -2.51 -4.59 12.99
C ILE A 181 -3.01 -4.86 14.41
N ALA A 182 -2.14 -5.15 15.37
CA ALA A 182 -2.54 -5.38 16.77
C ALA A 182 -3.34 -4.19 17.35
N ARG A 183 -2.91 -2.95 17.08
CA ARG A 183 -3.62 -1.74 17.51
C ARG A 183 -4.96 -1.54 16.79
N ALA A 184 -5.07 -1.94 15.52
CA ALA A 184 -6.33 -1.91 14.78
C ALA A 184 -7.32 -2.94 15.32
N LEU A 185 -6.86 -4.16 15.60
CA LEU A 185 -7.67 -5.24 16.18
C LEU A 185 -8.28 -4.85 17.53
N ALA A 186 -7.53 -4.11 18.36
CA ALA A 186 -8.04 -3.60 19.64
C ALA A 186 -9.22 -2.61 19.50
N ARG A 187 -9.49 -2.10 18.29
CA ARG A 187 -10.57 -1.15 18.00
C ARG A 187 -11.69 -1.75 17.15
N MET A 188 -11.58 -3.03 16.78
CA MET A 188 -12.53 -3.72 15.91
C MET A 188 -13.17 -4.87 16.67
N ASP A 189 -14.50 -4.97 16.57
CA ASP A 189 -15.21 -6.16 17.03
C ASP A 189 -15.37 -7.14 15.87
N LEU A 190 -14.45 -8.10 15.78
CA LEU A 190 -14.44 -9.11 14.72
C LEU A 190 -15.28 -10.33 15.12
N ALA A 191 -16.29 -10.69 14.33
CA ALA A 191 -17.04 -11.92 14.58
C ALA A 191 -16.10 -13.15 14.56
N ALA A 192 -16.32 -14.14 15.42
CA ALA A 192 -15.59 -15.40 15.33
C ALA A 192 -15.94 -16.13 14.02
N GLY A 193 -14.97 -16.83 13.43
CA GLY A 193 -15.18 -17.49 12.14
C GLY A 193 -15.35 -16.52 10.97
N SER A 194 -14.84 -15.28 11.07
CA SER A 194 -14.98 -14.25 10.04
C SER A 194 -13.78 -14.17 9.09
N LEU A 195 -13.97 -13.43 8.00
CA LEU A 195 -12.91 -13.01 7.09
C LEU A 195 -12.36 -11.65 7.51
N LEU A 196 -11.03 -11.54 7.64
CA LEU A 196 -10.34 -10.26 7.78
C LEU A 196 -9.50 -10.00 6.54
N LEU A 197 -9.78 -8.92 5.81
CA LEU A 197 -8.94 -8.48 4.70
C LEU A 197 -8.08 -7.32 5.19
N ILE A 198 -6.78 -7.40 4.93
CA ILE A 198 -5.83 -6.33 5.23
C ILE A 198 -5.35 -5.80 3.89
N GLU A 199 -5.85 -4.66 3.45
CA GLU A 199 -5.36 -3.98 2.26
C GLU A 199 -4.10 -3.20 2.64
N ASN A 200 -2.93 -3.67 2.20
CA ASN A 200 -1.65 -3.04 2.52
C ASN A 200 -1.38 -1.83 1.63
N VAL A 201 -0.37 -1.04 2.00
CA VAL A 201 0.11 0.08 1.19
C VAL A 201 0.53 -0.43 -0.19
N GLY A 202 0.26 0.32 -1.25
CA GLY A 202 0.71 0.01 -2.61
C GLY A 202 2.23 -0.01 -2.74
N ASN A 203 2.85 -1.16 -2.50
CA ASN A 203 4.28 -1.40 -2.62
C ASN A 203 4.58 -2.91 -2.77
N LEU A 204 5.47 -3.27 -3.70
CA LEU A 204 5.94 -4.66 -3.90
C LEU A 204 7.29 -4.95 -3.24
N VAL A 205 7.90 -3.99 -2.55
CA VAL A 205 9.21 -4.15 -1.89
C VAL A 205 9.04 -4.28 -0.38
N CYS A 206 8.69 -3.18 0.30
CA CYS A 206 8.66 -3.17 1.77
C CYS A 206 7.76 -4.25 2.37
N PRO A 207 6.51 -4.48 1.90
CA PRO A 207 5.60 -5.42 2.57
C PRO A 207 6.00 -6.89 2.43
N ALA A 208 6.99 -7.23 1.59
CA ALA A 208 7.45 -8.61 1.43
C ALA A 208 8.12 -9.14 2.71
N ALA A 209 8.83 -8.28 3.44
CA ALA A 209 9.62 -8.66 4.62
C ALA A 209 8.82 -8.63 5.94
N PHE A 210 7.57 -8.14 5.94
CA PHE A 210 6.78 -7.96 7.16
C PHE A 210 5.61 -8.95 7.20
N ASP A 211 5.69 -9.91 8.12
CA ASP A 211 4.55 -10.73 8.54
C ASP A 211 3.61 -9.89 9.42
N LEU A 212 2.30 -9.96 9.17
CA LEU A 212 1.29 -9.29 9.98
C LEU A 212 0.54 -10.27 10.90
N GLY A 213 0.79 -11.57 10.75
CA GLY A 213 0.03 -12.67 11.33
C GLY A 213 -1.05 -13.21 10.40
N GLU A 214 -1.12 -12.77 9.14
CA GLU A 214 -2.08 -13.22 8.14
C GLU A 214 -1.92 -14.71 7.82
N ALA A 215 -3.01 -15.40 7.49
CA ALA A 215 -2.96 -16.78 7.03
C ALA A 215 -2.25 -16.89 5.66
N HIS A 216 -2.53 -15.94 4.77
CA HIS A 216 -1.91 -15.87 3.44
C HIS A 216 -1.66 -14.45 3.00
N LYS A 217 -0.51 -14.26 2.34
CA LYS A 217 -0.23 -13.05 1.57
C LYS A 217 -0.73 -13.25 0.14
N VAL A 218 -1.55 -12.31 -0.34
CA VAL A 218 -2.19 -12.34 -1.67
C VAL A 218 -1.63 -11.20 -2.50
N ALA A 219 -0.79 -11.52 -3.48
CA ALA A 219 -0.24 -10.55 -4.41
C ALA A 219 -1.25 -10.21 -5.50
N ILE A 220 -1.36 -8.94 -5.85
CA ILE A 220 -2.20 -8.46 -6.96
C ILE A 220 -1.28 -7.79 -7.98
N LEU A 221 -1.26 -8.33 -9.20
CA LEU A 221 -0.50 -7.81 -10.34
C LEU A 221 -1.48 -7.39 -11.42
N SER A 222 -1.42 -6.15 -11.90
CA SER A 222 -2.21 -5.71 -13.04
C SER A 222 -1.49 -5.99 -14.37
N VAL A 223 -2.24 -6.40 -15.40
CA VAL A 223 -1.71 -6.57 -16.77
C VAL A 223 -1.13 -5.27 -17.37
N THR A 224 -1.37 -4.13 -16.73
CA THR A 224 -0.80 -2.83 -17.12
C THR A 224 0.61 -2.58 -16.56
N GLU A 225 1.18 -3.50 -15.78
CA GLU A 225 2.45 -3.28 -15.07
C GLU A 225 3.66 -3.93 -15.75
N GLY A 226 3.43 -4.75 -16.77
CA GLY A 226 4.46 -5.53 -17.47
C GLY A 226 4.66 -6.93 -16.87
N GLU A 227 4.97 -7.89 -17.74
CA GLU A 227 5.03 -9.32 -17.43
C GLU A 227 6.19 -9.67 -16.50
N ASP A 228 7.27 -8.89 -16.53
CA ASP A 228 8.52 -9.14 -15.83
C ASP A 228 8.51 -8.78 -14.34
N LYS A 229 7.38 -8.26 -13.83
CA LYS A 229 7.22 -7.87 -12.43
C LYS A 229 7.58 -8.97 -11.42
N PRO A 230 7.21 -10.25 -11.61
CA PRO A 230 7.61 -11.29 -10.69
C PRO A 230 9.12 -11.46 -10.55
N LEU A 231 9.86 -11.32 -11.65
CA LEU A 231 11.33 -11.43 -11.63
C LEU A 231 12.00 -10.17 -11.05
N LYS A 232 11.35 -9.00 -11.16
CA LYS A 232 11.83 -7.73 -10.61
C LYS A 232 11.60 -7.60 -9.10
N TYR A 233 10.58 -8.27 -8.57
CA TYR A 233 10.20 -8.21 -7.16
C TYR A 233 10.11 -9.61 -6.55
N PRO A 234 11.16 -10.45 -6.66
CA PRO A 234 11.08 -11.87 -6.37
C PRO A 234 10.64 -12.18 -4.94
N ASP A 235 11.09 -11.39 -3.96
CA ASP A 235 10.75 -11.62 -2.55
C ASP A 235 9.23 -11.55 -2.29
N MET A 236 8.53 -10.62 -2.96
CA MET A 236 7.09 -10.49 -2.83
C MET A 236 6.34 -11.71 -3.40
N PHE A 237 6.73 -12.16 -4.59
CA PHE A 237 6.09 -13.30 -5.24
C PHE A 237 6.49 -14.64 -4.60
N ALA A 238 7.68 -14.70 -3.99
CA ALA A 238 8.11 -15.83 -3.16
C ALA A 238 7.29 -15.93 -1.86
N ALA A 239 6.95 -14.79 -1.24
CA ALA A 239 6.18 -14.74 0.00
C ALA A 239 4.66 -14.90 -0.20
N ALA A 240 4.14 -14.73 -1.42
CA ALA A 240 2.71 -14.84 -1.69
C ALA A 240 2.27 -16.30 -1.90
N ASP A 241 1.07 -16.64 -1.41
CA ASP A 241 0.45 -17.95 -1.65
C ASP A 241 -0.53 -17.92 -2.84
N LEU A 242 -1.07 -16.72 -3.11
CA LEU A 242 -2.02 -16.47 -4.19
C LEU A 242 -1.61 -15.22 -4.96
N LEU A 243 -1.64 -15.31 -6.30
CA LEU A 243 -1.53 -14.19 -7.22
C LEU A 243 -2.87 -13.96 -7.91
N LEU A 244 -3.39 -12.75 -7.80
CA LEU A 244 -4.50 -12.25 -8.60
C LEU A 244 -3.93 -11.43 -9.77
N LEU A 245 -3.92 -12.01 -10.98
CA LEU A 245 -3.55 -11.29 -12.20
C LEU A 245 -4.76 -10.47 -12.65
N ASN A 246 -4.80 -9.20 -12.28
CA ASN A 246 -5.96 -8.33 -12.38
C ASN A 246 -5.99 -7.51 -13.69
N LYS A 247 -7.18 -6.97 -13.97
CA LYS A 247 -7.52 -6.16 -15.15
C LYS A 247 -7.41 -6.92 -16.47
N VAL A 248 -7.70 -8.22 -16.46
CA VAL A 248 -7.63 -9.06 -17.68
C VAL A 248 -8.62 -8.63 -18.77
N ASP A 249 -9.64 -7.83 -18.42
CA ASP A 249 -10.50 -7.14 -19.36
C ASP A 249 -9.75 -6.19 -20.31
N LEU A 250 -8.54 -5.77 -19.95
CA LEU A 250 -7.71 -4.90 -20.77
C LEU A 250 -6.82 -5.64 -21.77
N LEU A 251 -6.68 -6.97 -21.67
CA LEU A 251 -5.80 -7.74 -22.56
C LEU A 251 -6.03 -7.49 -24.06
N PRO A 252 -7.28 -7.31 -24.57
CA PRO A 252 -7.49 -6.99 -25.98
C PRO A 252 -6.87 -5.66 -26.45
N TYR A 253 -6.52 -4.77 -25.52
CA TYR A 253 -5.98 -3.43 -25.79
C TYR A 253 -4.49 -3.30 -25.46
N LEU A 254 -3.87 -4.36 -24.94
CA LEU A 254 -2.49 -4.34 -24.44
C LEU A 254 -1.64 -5.35 -25.19
N VAL A 255 -0.37 -5.00 -25.38
CA VAL A 255 0.66 -5.97 -25.75
C VAL A 255 1.19 -6.57 -24.46
N PHE A 256 0.40 -7.49 -23.87
CA PHE A 256 0.74 -8.19 -22.63
C PHE A 256 0.49 -9.70 -22.76
N ASP A 257 1.51 -10.51 -22.45
CA ASP A 257 1.42 -11.97 -22.45
C ASP A 257 1.15 -12.50 -21.04
N ALA A 258 -0.13 -12.78 -20.74
CA ALA A 258 -0.56 -13.29 -19.44
C ALA A 258 0.09 -14.63 -19.08
N ARG A 259 0.35 -15.50 -20.06
CA ARG A 259 0.99 -16.80 -19.79
C ARG A 259 2.43 -16.59 -19.34
N ARG A 260 3.16 -15.71 -20.02
CA ARG A 260 4.53 -15.37 -19.65
C ARG A 260 4.64 -14.76 -18.26
N ALA A 261 3.72 -13.88 -17.89
CA ALA A 261 3.68 -13.31 -16.53
C ALA A 261 3.46 -14.40 -15.47
N ILE A 262 2.56 -15.35 -15.74
CA ILE A 262 2.29 -16.50 -14.87
C ILE A 262 3.53 -17.40 -14.77
N ASP A 263 4.18 -17.71 -15.88
CA ASP A 263 5.39 -18.54 -15.91
C ASP A 263 6.53 -17.89 -15.11
N TYR A 264 6.70 -16.58 -15.20
CA TYR A 264 7.67 -15.85 -14.38
C TYR A 264 7.34 -15.90 -12.90
N ALA A 265 6.06 -15.77 -12.52
CA ALA A 265 5.64 -15.89 -11.13
C ALA A 265 5.89 -17.31 -10.59
N LEU A 266 5.58 -18.35 -11.37
CA LEU A 266 5.80 -19.74 -10.99
C LEU A 266 7.29 -20.13 -10.93
N ARG A 267 8.14 -19.48 -11.73
CA ARG A 267 9.60 -19.63 -11.62
C ARG A 267 10.14 -19.11 -10.29
N VAL A 268 9.54 -18.05 -9.75
CA VAL A 268 9.89 -17.50 -8.43
C VAL A 268 9.28 -18.35 -7.32
N ASN A 269 8.03 -18.75 -7.46
CA ASN A 269 7.30 -19.58 -6.50
C ASN A 269 6.50 -20.69 -7.19
N PRO A 270 7.05 -21.92 -7.27
CA PRO A 270 6.37 -23.05 -7.93
C PRO A 270 5.06 -23.49 -7.28
N ARG A 271 4.77 -23.06 -6.04
CA ARG A 271 3.55 -23.40 -5.30
C ARG A 271 2.46 -22.34 -5.43
N LEU A 272 2.76 -21.19 -6.05
CA LEU A 272 1.86 -20.05 -6.16
C LEU A 272 0.59 -20.44 -6.92
N ARG A 273 -0.57 -20.24 -6.29
CA ARG A 273 -1.84 -20.28 -7.03
C ARG A 273 -2.02 -19.00 -7.81
N VAL A 274 -2.52 -19.07 -9.04
CA VAL A 274 -2.82 -17.88 -9.85
C VAL A 274 -4.28 -17.89 -10.28
N ILE A 275 -4.96 -16.75 -10.12
CA ILE A 275 -6.32 -16.51 -10.59
C ILE A 275 -6.28 -15.26 -11.47
N GLN A 276 -6.84 -15.35 -12.67
CA GLN A 276 -7.01 -14.20 -13.56
C GLN A 276 -8.30 -13.46 -13.19
N THR A 277 -8.19 -12.18 -12.85
CA THR A 277 -9.31 -11.40 -12.32
C THR A 277 -9.58 -10.11 -13.09
N SER A 278 -10.81 -9.63 -13.01
CA SER A 278 -11.19 -8.30 -13.45
C SER A 278 -12.20 -7.72 -12.50
N ALA A 279 -11.82 -6.64 -11.80
CA ALA A 279 -12.78 -5.88 -10.99
C ALA A 279 -13.91 -5.29 -11.86
N THR A 280 -13.60 -4.91 -13.11
CA THR A 280 -14.57 -4.32 -14.05
C THR A 280 -15.64 -5.32 -14.45
N THR A 281 -15.25 -6.50 -14.94
CA THR A 281 -16.19 -7.49 -15.50
C THR A 281 -16.68 -8.50 -14.46
N GLY A 282 -15.97 -8.66 -13.35
CA GLY A 282 -16.22 -9.69 -12.34
C GLY A 282 -15.55 -11.04 -12.66
N ALA A 283 -14.81 -11.16 -13.77
CA ALA A 283 -14.06 -12.37 -14.09
C ALA A 283 -13.13 -12.78 -12.94
N GLY A 284 -13.07 -14.07 -12.63
CA GLY A 284 -12.23 -14.65 -11.57
C GLY A 284 -12.65 -14.35 -10.13
N VAL A 285 -13.64 -13.47 -9.90
CA VAL A 285 -14.08 -13.11 -8.54
C VAL A 285 -14.74 -14.30 -7.84
N GLY A 286 -15.53 -15.10 -8.57
CA GLY A 286 -16.12 -16.33 -8.03
C GLY A 286 -15.06 -17.34 -7.57
N GLU A 287 -14.07 -17.61 -8.43
CA GLU A 287 -12.96 -18.51 -8.09
C GLU A 287 -12.16 -18.01 -6.87
N TRP A 288 -11.96 -16.68 -6.76
CA TRP A 288 -11.32 -16.10 -5.58
C TRP A 288 -12.17 -16.29 -4.31
N ILE A 289 -13.48 -16.11 -4.40
CA ILE A 289 -14.40 -16.37 -3.28
C ILE A 289 -14.36 -17.84 -2.86
N ASP A 290 -14.38 -18.78 -3.80
CA ASP A 290 -14.30 -20.21 -3.51
C ASP A 290 -13.00 -20.56 -2.77
N TRP A 291 -11.89 -19.95 -3.18
CA TRP A 291 -10.60 -20.08 -2.49
C TRP A 291 -10.65 -19.52 -1.06
N ILE A 292 -11.31 -18.36 -0.86
CA ILE A 292 -11.52 -17.78 0.47
C ILE A 292 -12.39 -18.68 1.34
N GLU A 293 -13.48 -19.22 0.80
CA GLU A 293 -14.40 -20.10 1.52
C GLU A 293 -13.72 -21.39 1.98
N ALA A 294 -12.86 -21.98 1.14
CA ALA A 294 -12.05 -23.14 1.52
C ALA A 294 -11.08 -22.81 2.68
N GLY A 295 -10.37 -21.67 2.59
CA GLY A 295 -9.47 -21.22 3.66
C GLY A 295 -10.19 -20.91 4.97
N LEU A 296 -11.37 -20.29 4.88
CA LEU A 296 -12.22 -20.00 6.04
C LEU A 296 -12.74 -21.28 6.71
N ALA A 297 -13.14 -22.28 5.92
CA ALA A 297 -13.55 -23.58 6.45
C ALA A 297 -12.40 -24.24 7.23
N ALA A 298 -11.17 -24.20 6.70
CA ALA A 298 -9.99 -24.71 7.40
C ALA A 298 -9.68 -23.94 8.70
N ALA A 299 -9.75 -22.60 8.68
CA ALA A 299 -9.55 -21.77 9.86
C ALA A 299 -10.59 -22.06 10.96
N ARG A 300 -11.86 -22.25 10.58
CA ARG A 300 -12.94 -22.63 11.52
C ARG A 300 -12.74 -24.02 12.10
N ALA A 301 -12.26 -24.98 11.32
CA ALA A 301 -11.96 -26.33 11.81
C ALA A 301 -10.80 -26.31 12.82
N GLY A 302 -9.74 -25.53 12.56
CA GLY A 302 -8.59 -25.38 13.47
C GLY A 302 -8.95 -24.76 14.83
N ARG A 303 -9.96 -23.89 14.87
CA ARG A 303 -10.51 -23.33 16.13
C ARG A 303 -11.07 -24.43 17.04
N GLY A 304 -11.83 -25.37 16.48
CA GLY A 304 -12.47 -26.44 17.24
C GLY A 304 -11.50 -27.47 17.81
N ALA A 305 -10.28 -27.55 17.27
CA ALA A 305 -9.21 -28.42 17.78
C ALA A 305 -8.37 -27.78 18.90
N SER A 306 -8.46 -26.46 19.08
CA SER A 306 -7.68 -25.69 20.06
C SER A 306 -8.50 -25.25 21.29
N ALA A 307 -9.80 -25.55 21.31
CA ALA A 307 -10.73 -25.26 22.39
C ALA A 307 -10.98 -26.51 23.24
#